data_AF-A0A0K8Q3J7-F1
#
_entry.id   AF-A0A0K8Q3J7-F1
#
_cell.length_a   1.000
_cell.length_b   1.000
_cell.length_c   1.000
_cell.angle_alpha   90.00
_cell.angle_beta   90.00
_cell.angle_gamma   90.00
#
_symmetry.space_group_name_H-M   'P 1'
#
loop_
_entity.id
_entity.type
_entity.pdbx_description
1 polymer ?
#
loop_
_entity_poly.entity_id
_entity_poly.type
_entity_poly.pdbx_seq_one_letter_code
_entity_poly.pdbx_strand_id
1 'polypeptide(L)'
;MRSGKHVLVEKPLADSRARGLEMVEEAEDRGLVLMADHTYCYTPAVLKIRELIADGSLGEILFIDSVRINLGLVQPDVDVFWDLAPHDLSIIDFILPGGLRPIEVAAHGADPLGTGRDCVGHLTFALPNDAMATCM
;
A
#
# COMPACT_ATOMS: atom_id res chain seq x y z
N MET A 1 13.42 -2.03 -18.81
CA MET A 1 13.11 -0.83 -19.63
C MET A 1 14.15 -0.54 -20.72
N ARG A 2 15.40 -0.98 -20.57
CA ARG A 2 16.47 -0.90 -21.58
C ARG A 2 16.10 -1.35 -23.02
N SER A 3 15.08 -2.19 -23.17
CA SER A 3 14.55 -2.63 -24.48
C SER A 3 13.43 -1.75 -25.04
N GLY A 4 13.14 -0.58 -24.44
CA GLY A 4 12.12 0.36 -24.93
C GLY A 4 10.67 -0.07 -24.67
N LYS A 5 10.44 -0.94 -23.68
CA LYS A 5 9.10 -1.47 -23.36
C LYS A 5 8.55 -0.91 -22.05
N HIS A 6 7.25 -0.64 -22.03
CA HIS A 6 6.48 -0.47 -20.80
C HIS A 6 6.54 -1.75 -19.96
N VAL A 7 6.52 -1.61 -18.64
CA VAL A 7 6.69 -2.73 -17.71
C VAL A 7 5.59 -2.71 -16.63
N LEU A 8 4.91 -3.84 -16.49
CA LEU A 8 4.10 -4.18 -15.32
C LEU A 8 4.92 -5.17 -14.49
N VAL A 9 5.09 -4.89 -13.20
CA VAL A 9 5.88 -5.70 -12.25
C VAL A 9 4.96 -6.18 -11.13
N GLU A 10 5.05 -7.45 -10.77
CA GLU A 10 4.44 -7.99 -9.56
C GLU A 10 5.02 -7.32 -8.30
N LYS A 11 4.18 -7.06 -7.30
CA LYS A 11 4.59 -6.44 -6.04
C LYS A 11 5.50 -7.39 -5.26
N PRO A 12 6.50 -6.87 -4.54
CA PRO A 12 6.90 -5.47 -4.48
C PRO A 12 7.66 -5.01 -5.74
N LEU A 13 7.57 -3.71 -6.08
CA LEU A 13 8.27 -3.13 -7.24
C LEU A 13 9.78 -3.43 -7.24
N ALA A 14 10.40 -3.40 -6.06
CA ALA A 14 11.79 -3.74 -5.81
C ALA A 14 11.98 -4.19 -4.35
N ASP A 15 13.09 -4.88 -4.07
CA ASP A 15 13.49 -5.31 -2.73
C ASP A 15 14.10 -4.19 -1.87
N SER A 16 14.30 -3.01 -2.43
CA SER A 16 14.82 -1.84 -1.73
C SER A 16 14.32 -0.55 -2.35
N ARG A 17 14.22 0.50 -1.52
CA ARG A 17 13.84 1.84 -1.96
C ARG A 17 14.76 2.37 -3.06
N ALA A 18 16.08 2.18 -2.91
CA ALA A 18 17.06 2.68 -3.86
C ALA A 18 16.85 2.09 -5.26
N ARG A 19 16.71 0.76 -5.37
CA ARG A 19 16.43 0.09 -6.64
C ARG A 19 15.06 0.47 -7.22
N GLY A 20 14.05 0.65 -6.36
CA GLY A 20 12.74 1.14 -6.80
C GLY A 20 12.84 2.52 -7.44
N LEU A 21 13.61 3.44 -6.86
CA LEU A 21 13.86 4.76 -7.43
C LEU A 21 14.62 4.67 -8.76
N GLU A 22 15.68 3.86 -8.84
CA GLU A 22 16.41 3.64 -10.10
C GLU A 22 15.49 3.15 -11.22
N MET A 23 14.52 2.29 -10.90
CA MET A 23 13.52 1.84 -11.87
C MET A 23 12.57 2.97 -12.30
N VAL A 24 12.11 3.81 -11.37
CA VAL A 24 11.26 4.97 -11.68
C VAL A 24 12.00 5.97 -12.57
N GLU A 25 13.23 6.36 -12.19
CA GLU A 25 14.06 7.30 -12.96
C GLU A 25 14.33 6.80 -14.38
N GLU A 26 14.71 5.53 -14.54
CA GLU A 26 14.94 4.91 -15.86
C GLU A 26 13.65 4.84 -16.71
N ALA A 27 12.47 4.74 -16.08
CA ALA A 27 11.19 4.78 -16.77
C ALA A 27 10.90 6.19 -17.30
N GLU A 28 11.06 7.19 -16.43
CA GLU A 28 10.82 8.61 -16.69
C GLU A 28 11.75 9.13 -17.79
N ASP A 29 13.07 8.87 -17.68
CA ASP A 29 14.09 9.28 -18.66
C ASP A 29 13.81 8.75 -20.08
N ARG A 30 13.09 7.63 -20.18
CA ARG A 30 12.75 6.99 -21.45
C ARG A 30 11.31 7.27 -21.91
N GLY A 31 10.52 7.99 -21.11
CA GLY A 31 9.09 8.19 -21.38
C GLY A 31 8.29 6.89 -21.40
N LEU A 32 8.67 5.90 -20.59
CA LEU A 32 8.01 4.60 -20.49
C LEU A 32 7.14 4.52 -19.25
N VAL A 33 5.99 3.86 -19.36
CA VAL A 33 5.18 3.47 -18.21
C VAL A 33 5.83 2.32 -17.44
N LEU A 34 6.00 2.52 -16.14
CA LEU A 34 6.32 1.50 -15.14
C LEU A 34 5.15 1.42 -14.15
N MET A 35 4.67 0.21 -13.87
CA MET A 35 3.56 -0.01 -12.96
C MET A 35 3.85 -1.20 -12.05
N ALA A 36 3.62 -1.03 -10.75
CA ALA A 36 3.47 -2.14 -9.81
C ALA A 36 2.01 -2.61 -9.82
N ASP A 37 1.79 -3.91 -9.77
CA ASP A 37 0.48 -4.56 -9.88
C ASP A 37 -0.38 -4.47 -8.60
N HIS A 38 -0.66 -3.25 -8.13
CA HIS A 38 -1.61 -3.01 -7.04
C HIS A 38 -3.06 -3.27 -7.49
N THR A 39 -3.39 -4.54 -7.76
CA THR A 39 -4.62 -4.99 -8.42
C THR A 39 -5.89 -4.53 -7.70
N TYR A 40 -5.86 -4.46 -6.36
CA TYR A 40 -7.02 -4.07 -5.56
C TYR A 40 -7.49 -2.64 -5.82
N CYS A 41 -6.59 -1.72 -6.19
CA CYS A 41 -6.92 -0.33 -6.53
C CYS A 41 -7.94 -0.22 -7.68
N TYR A 42 -7.98 -1.23 -8.56
CA TYR A 42 -8.82 -1.24 -9.76
C TYR A 42 -10.13 -2.03 -9.57
N THR A 43 -10.42 -2.50 -8.35
CA THR A 43 -11.70 -3.17 -8.06
C THR A 43 -12.86 -2.17 -8.04
N PRO A 44 -14.10 -2.57 -8.42
CA PRO A 44 -15.24 -1.66 -8.42
C PRO A 44 -15.50 -0.99 -7.07
N ALA A 45 -15.27 -1.71 -5.96
CA ALA A 45 -15.45 -1.16 -4.61
C ALA A 45 -14.45 -0.04 -4.31
N VAL A 46 -13.17 -0.25 -4.58
CA VAL A 46 -12.12 0.77 -4.33
C VAL A 46 -12.29 1.96 -5.26
N LEU A 47 -12.64 1.73 -6.53
CA LEU A 47 -12.96 2.81 -7.47
C LEU A 47 -14.15 3.64 -7.00
N LYS A 48 -15.19 3.01 -6.43
CA LYS A 48 -16.34 3.75 -5.90
C LYS A 48 -15.99 4.54 -4.64
N ILE A 49 -15.17 3.99 -3.75
CA ILE A 49 -14.67 4.74 -2.57
C ILE A 49 -13.91 5.98 -3.04
N ARG A 50 -12.99 5.83 -4.01
CA ARG A 50 -12.23 6.95 -4.58
C ARG A 50 -13.13 8.02 -5.18
N GLU A 51 -14.16 7.61 -5.92
CA GLU A 51 -15.15 8.54 -6.51
C GLU A 51 -15.86 9.36 -5.42
N LEU A 52 -16.38 8.70 -4.37
CA LEU A 52 -17.11 9.34 -3.27
C LEU A 52 -16.25 10.27 -2.41
N ILE A 53 -14.95 9.98 -2.31
CA ILE A 53 -14.00 10.89 -1.65
C ILE A 53 -13.69 12.08 -2.56
N ALA A 54 -13.43 11.84 -3.83
CA ALA A 54 -13.05 12.88 -4.79
C ALA A 54 -14.18 13.86 -5.10
N ASP A 55 -15.44 13.42 -5.12
CA ASP A 55 -16.61 14.26 -5.35
C ASP A 55 -17.11 14.98 -4.08
N GLY A 56 -16.51 14.69 -2.92
CA GLY A 56 -16.83 15.31 -1.63
C GLY A 56 -18.08 14.76 -0.95
N SER A 57 -18.67 13.66 -1.45
CA SER A 57 -19.87 13.03 -0.86
C SER A 57 -19.67 12.60 0.60
N LEU A 58 -18.43 12.27 0.98
CA LEU A 58 -18.08 11.88 2.36
C LEU A 58 -17.64 13.07 3.23
N GLY A 59 -17.52 14.27 2.67
CA GLY A 59 -16.98 15.44 3.36
C GLY A 59 -15.49 15.28 3.68
N GLU A 60 -15.07 15.81 4.83
CA GLU A 60 -13.70 15.68 5.31
C GLU A 60 -13.46 14.27 5.89
N ILE A 61 -12.39 13.62 5.45
CA ILE A 61 -12.01 12.29 5.93
C ILE A 61 -11.30 12.42 7.27
N LEU A 62 -11.96 11.97 8.33
CA LEU A 62 -11.42 12.01 9.70
C LEU A 62 -10.70 10.71 10.08
N PHE A 63 -11.13 9.58 9.51
CA PHE A 63 -10.61 8.27 9.88
C PHE A 63 -10.74 7.26 8.76
N ILE A 64 -9.74 6.37 8.62
CA ILE A 64 -9.76 5.21 7.73
C ILE A 64 -9.37 3.97 8.53
N ASP A 65 -10.18 2.92 8.43
CA ASP A 65 -9.86 1.61 9.00
C ASP A 65 -9.86 0.54 7.91
N SER A 66 -8.88 -0.35 7.97
CA SER A 66 -8.71 -1.44 7.03
C SER A 66 -8.26 -2.69 7.78
N VAL A 67 -8.94 -3.80 7.51
CA VAL A 67 -8.60 -5.11 8.09
C VAL A 67 -8.51 -6.14 6.98
N ARG A 68 -7.39 -6.86 6.95
CA ARG A 68 -7.03 -7.92 6.02
C ARG A 68 -6.60 -9.15 6.80
N ILE A 69 -7.40 -10.20 6.64
CA ILE A 69 -7.13 -11.50 7.26
C ILE A 69 -6.88 -12.49 6.13
N ASN A 70 -5.77 -13.21 6.20
CA ASN A 70 -5.49 -14.33 5.30
C ASN A 70 -5.95 -15.66 5.94
N LEU A 71 -6.36 -16.62 5.11
CA LEU A 71 -6.89 -17.92 5.55
C LEU A 71 -5.77 -18.91 5.96
N GLY A 72 -4.89 -18.49 6.87
CA GLY A 72 -3.92 -19.35 7.54
C GLY A 72 -2.63 -19.66 6.77
N LEU A 73 -2.39 -19.02 5.62
CA LEU A 73 -1.10 -19.08 4.94
C LEU A 73 -0.15 -18.05 5.54
N VAL A 74 0.76 -18.51 6.40
CA VAL A 74 1.89 -17.71 6.89
C VAL A 74 3.04 -17.85 5.91
N GLN A 75 3.57 -16.73 5.41
CA GLN A 75 4.70 -16.75 4.49
C GLN A 75 5.98 -17.20 5.21
N PRO A 76 6.80 -18.07 4.59
CA PRO A 76 8.01 -18.61 5.22
C PRO A 76 9.21 -17.66 5.13
N ASP A 77 9.11 -16.58 4.36
CA ASP A 77 10.21 -15.68 4.01
C ASP A 77 10.00 -14.23 4.45
N VAL A 78 8.75 -13.79 4.62
CA VAL A 78 8.39 -12.43 5.00
C VAL A 78 7.41 -12.38 6.18
N ASP A 79 7.34 -11.23 6.87
CA ASP A 79 6.33 -10.97 7.91
C ASP A 79 5.01 -10.46 7.29
N VAL A 80 3.99 -10.33 8.14
CA VAL A 80 2.66 -9.86 7.75
C VAL A 80 2.66 -8.45 7.15
N PHE A 81 3.57 -7.57 7.56
CA PHE A 81 3.66 -6.22 7.02
C PHE A 81 4.20 -6.22 5.59
N TRP A 82 5.06 -7.17 5.24
CA TRP A 82 5.55 -7.32 3.87
C TRP A 82 4.57 -8.05 2.96
N ASP A 83 3.84 -9.03 3.47
CA ASP A 83 2.88 -9.80 2.67
C ASP A 83 1.60 -8.99 2.41
N LEU A 84 0.98 -8.48 3.49
CA LEU A 84 -0.39 -7.97 3.48
C LEU A 84 -0.47 -6.45 3.41
N ALA A 85 0.34 -5.72 4.18
CA ALA A 85 0.22 -4.26 4.26
C ALA A 85 0.37 -3.52 2.91
N PRO A 86 1.20 -3.96 1.93
CA PRO A 86 1.31 -3.24 0.65
C PRO A 86 -0.02 -3.13 -0.08
N HIS A 87 -0.94 -4.07 0.14
CA HIS A 87 -2.28 -4.01 -0.42
C HIS A 87 -3.08 -2.85 0.18
N ASP A 88 -3.16 -2.77 1.50
CA ASP A 88 -3.98 -1.75 2.17
C ASP A 88 -3.34 -0.36 2.05
N LEU A 89 -2.01 -0.27 2.13
CA LEU A 89 -1.28 0.98 1.86
C LEU A 89 -1.56 1.50 0.46
N SER A 90 -1.56 0.64 -0.56
CA SER A 90 -1.86 1.05 -1.93
C SER A 90 -3.31 1.49 -2.13
N ILE A 91 -4.27 0.88 -1.43
CA ILE A 91 -5.68 1.30 -1.46
C ILE A 91 -5.81 2.68 -0.82
N ILE A 92 -5.28 2.87 0.39
CA ILE A 92 -5.37 4.13 1.13
C ILE A 92 -4.71 5.26 0.32
N ASP A 93 -3.52 5.01 -0.24
CA ASP A 93 -2.84 5.96 -1.11
C ASP A 93 -3.68 6.31 -2.36
N PHE A 94 -4.27 5.30 -3.00
CA PHE A 94 -5.05 5.49 -4.22
C PHE A 94 -6.36 6.26 -4.01
N ILE A 95 -7.05 6.05 -2.88
CA ILE A 95 -8.35 6.69 -2.62
C ILE A 95 -8.22 8.10 -2.05
N LEU A 96 -7.11 8.43 -1.37
CA LEU A 96 -6.93 9.73 -0.73
C LEU A 96 -6.51 10.83 -1.73
N PRO A 97 -7.11 12.04 -1.66
CA PRO A 97 -6.67 13.18 -2.45
C PRO A 97 -5.23 13.54 -2.09
N GLY A 98 -4.29 13.32 -3.01
CA GLY A 98 -2.86 13.62 -2.81
C GLY A 98 -2.03 12.47 -2.23
N GLY A 99 -2.63 11.29 -2.04
CA GLY A 99 -1.94 10.08 -1.58
C GLY A 99 -1.84 9.95 -0.06
N LEU A 100 -1.31 8.82 0.37
CA LEU A 100 -1.05 8.51 1.77
C LEU A 100 0.21 9.27 2.22
N ARG A 101 0.02 10.37 2.96
CA ARG A 101 1.09 11.23 3.45
C ARG A 101 1.09 11.30 4.99
N PRO A 102 1.58 10.25 5.67
CA PRO A 102 1.61 10.23 7.12
C PRO A 102 2.64 11.23 7.68
N ILE A 103 2.30 11.86 8.79
CA ILE A 103 3.19 12.69 9.62
C ILE A 103 3.94 11.79 10.61
N GLU A 104 3.27 10.77 11.10
CA GLU A 104 3.82 9.77 12.02
C GLU A 104 3.27 8.38 11.66
N VAL A 105 4.10 7.37 11.89
CA VAL A 105 3.75 5.96 11.69
C VAL A 105 4.12 5.18 12.95
N ALA A 106 3.19 4.40 13.46
CA ALA A 106 3.43 3.42 14.51
C ALA A 106 3.09 2.01 14.00
N ALA A 107 3.87 1.02 14.40
CA ALA A 107 3.68 -0.38 14.03
C ALA A 107 3.76 -1.25 15.27
N HIS A 108 2.86 -2.23 15.38
CA HIS A 108 2.92 -3.24 16.43
C HIS A 108 2.67 -4.62 15.81
N GLY A 109 3.65 -5.51 15.90
CA GLY A 109 3.58 -6.88 15.41
C GLY A 109 3.67 -7.92 16.53
N ALA A 110 3.17 -9.12 16.25
CA ALA A 110 3.24 -10.26 17.14
C ALA A 110 3.29 -11.60 16.37
N ASP A 111 3.93 -12.60 17.00
CA ASP A 111 4.04 -13.98 16.51
C ASP A 111 3.38 -14.98 17.49
N PRO A 112 2.04 -15.00 17.61
CA PRO A 112 1.35 -15.96 18.48
C PRO A 112 1.52 -17.42 18.05
N LEU A 113 1.97 -17.68 16.82
CA LEU A 113 2.12 -19.03 16.26
C LEU A 113 3.55 -19.59 16.40
N GLY A 114 4.52 -18.78 16.84
CA GLY A 114 5.91 -19.21 17.00
C GLY A 114 6.60 -19.52 15.67
N THR A 115 6.23 -18.78 14.63
CA THR A 115 6.75 -18.93 13.25
C THR A 115 8.13 -18.29 13.06
N GLY A 116 8.57 -17.49 14.04
CA GLY A 116 9.83 -16.74 14.02
C GLY A 116 9.73 -15.36 13.37
N ARG A 117 8.51 -14.93 12.98
CA ARG A 117 8.21 -13.62 12.38
C ARG A 117 6.81 -13.16 12.78
N ASP A 118 6.56 -11.87 12.72
CA ASP A 118 5.24 -11.32 13.01
C ASP A 118 4.20 -11.82 12.01
N CYS A 119 3.21 -12.56 12.50
CA CYS A 119 2.09 -13.10 11.71
C CYS A 119 0.76 -12.37 11.98
N VAL A 120 0.76 -11.43 12.93
CA VAL A 120 -0.30 -10.46 13.19
C VAL A 120 0.36 -9.11 13.39
N GLY A 121 -0.20 -8.04 12.83
CA GLY A 121 0.38 -6.71 12.97
C GLY A 121 -0.62 -5.60 12.71
N HIS A 122 -0.43 -4.46 13.34
CA HIS A 122 -1.24 -3.26 13.13
C HIS A 122 -0.34 -2.07 12.81
N LEU A 123 -0.73 -1.28 11.83
CA LEU A 123 -0.12 -0.01 11.47
C LEU A 123 -1.09 1.12 11.78
N THR A 124 -0.57 2.17 12.38
CA THR A 124 -1.31 3.42 12.64
C THR A 124 -0.57 4.58 12.00
N PHE A 125 -1.32 5.42 11.28
CA PHE A 125 -0.82 6.59 10.56
C PHE A 125 -1.52 7.84 11.10
N ALA A 126 -0.74 8.80 11.60
CA ALA A 126 -1.24 10.16 11.81
C ALA A 126 -1.19 10.91 10.48
N LEU A 127 -2.32 11.46 10.03
CA LEU A 127 -2.45 12.20 8.77
C LEU A 127 -2.56 13.71 9.04
N PRO A 128 -2.42 14.56 8.00
CA PRO A 128 -2.76 15.98 8.11
C PRO A 128 -4.20 16.19 8.63
N ASN A 129 -4.44 17.36 9.25
CA ASN A 129 -5.73 17.76 9.82
C ASN A 129 -6.23 16.86 10.96
N ASP A 130 -5.34 16.29 11.75
CA ASP A 130 -5.65 15.38 12.87
C ASP A 130 -6.42 14.10 12.48
N ALA A 131 -6.47 13.78 11.18
CA ALA A 131 -7.05 12.54 10.69
C ALA A 131 -6.14 11.34 11.00
N MET A 132 -6.71 10.14 11.04
CA MET A 132 -5.96 8.92 11.34
C MET A 132 -6.30 7.81 10.34
N ALA A 133 -5.32 6.99 9.98
CA ALA A 133 -5.57 5.75 9.25
C ALA A 133 -4.98 4.55 9.99
N THR A 134 -5.64 3.41 9.90
CA THR A 134 -5.21 2.15 10.50
C THR A 134 -5.31 1.01 9.49
N CYS A 135 -4.32 0.12 9.48
CA CYS A 135 -4.42 -1.14 8.74
C CYS A 135 -3.82 -2.34 9.49
N MET A 136 -4.38 -3.52 9.26
CA MET A 136 -3.95 -4.82 9.80
C MET A 136 -4.37 -5.94 8.85
#